data_AF-A0A137SCY0-F1
#
_entry.id   AF-A0A137SCY0-F1
#
_cell.length_a   1.000
_cell.length_b   1.000
_cell.length_c   1.000
_cell.angle_alpha   90.00
_cell.angle_beta   90.00
_cell.angle_gamma   90.00
#
_symmetry.space_group_name_H-M   'P 1'
#
loop_
_entity.id
_entity.type
_entity.pdbx_description
1 polymer ?
#
loop_
_entity_poly.entity_id
_entity_poly.type
_entity_poly.pdbx_seq_one_letter_code
_entity_poly.pdbx_strand_id
1 'polypeptide(L)'
;MKYSKLPPWPFIDPENPPEGYLKVGESLDQARSTYAPQLWYFFVYEGRLIIVKKEWIQFDDEPGEYAIRQYEYPIAGARWFVDTVERFFLPPDHPNAVPRGKLNVRGEVDGETLGVTRGTWYGGDHIPGYSFDNLNRIEHSTLLPEGAYCQMFKMGDPWLFQDGLFDLFKEIAQRHENGEF
;
A
#
# COMPACT_ATOMS: atom_id res chain seq x y z
N MET A 1 -2.81 -22.06 1.54
CA MET A 1 -1.56 -21.94 0.75
C MET A 1 -0.55 -21.20 1.60
N LYS A 2 0.69 -21.70 1.65
CA LYS A 2 1.81 -21.04 2.34
C LYS A 2 2.65 -20.38 1.23
N TYR A 3 2.65 -19.06 1.19
CA TYR A 3 3.44 -18.29 0.24
C TYR A 3 4.90 -18.26 0.71
N SER A 4 5.86 -18.40 -0.21
CA SER A 4 7.28 -18.26 0.12
C SER A 4 7.53 -16.84 0.59
N LYS A 5 8.07 -16.70 1.79
CA LYS A 5 8.37 -15.38 2.35
C LYS A 5 9.65 -14.83 1.74
N LEU A 6 9.57 -13.60 1.26
CA LEU A 6 10.69 -12.85 0.71
C LEU A 6 11.27 -11.95 1.81
N PRO A 7 12.60 -11.74 1.81
CA PRO A 7 13.21 -10.80 2.73
C PRO A 7 12.69 -9.37 2.47
N PRO A 8 12.52 -8.55 3.54
CA PRO A 8 12.19 -7.15 3.38
C PRO A 8 13.30 -6.43 2.62
N TRP A 9 12.95 -5.37 1.89
CA TRP A 9 13.94 -4.46 1.33
C TRP A 9 14.49 -3.53 2.42
N PRO A 10 15.69 -2.97 2.21
CA PRO A 10 16.22 -1.97 3.14
C PRO A 10 15.23 -0.82 3.32
N PHE A 11 15.08 -0.36 4.56
CA PHE A 11 14.31 0.85 4.85
C PHE A 11 14.96 2.05 4.16
N ILE A 12 14.12 2.94 3.64
CA ILE A 12 14.55 4.24 3.13
C ILE A 12 13.99 5.38 3.98
N ASP A 13 14.79 6.41 4.22
CA ASP A 13 14.28 7.68 4.73
C ASP A 13 13.60 8.42 3.56
N PRO A 14 12.27 8.65 3.57
CA PRO A 14 11.60 9.32 2.47
C PRO A 14 12.06 10.77 2.25
N GLU A 15 12.67 11.40 3.26
CA GLU A 15 13.21 12.75 3.17
C GLU A 15 14.63 12.77 2.58
N ASN A 16 15.36 11.66 2.69
CA ASN A 16 16.73 11.50 2.21
C ASN A 16 16.92 10.11 1.58
N PRO A 17 16.20 9.80 0.48
CA PRO A 17 16.22 8.46 -0.10
C PRO A 17 17.60 8.15 -0.71
N PRO A 18 18.02 6.87 -0.73
CA PRO A 18 19.25 6.46 -1.42
C PRO A 18 19.23 6.81 -2.91
N GLU A 19 20.41 6.86 -3.54
CA GLU A 19 20.53 7.09 -4.98
C GLU A 19 19.74 6.06 -5.80
N GLY A 20 19.10 6.52 -6.87
CA GLY A 20 18.31 5.69 -7.77
C GLY A 20 16.82 5.54 -7.39
N TYR A 21 16.43 5.87 -6.16
CA TYR A 21 15.02 5.86 -5.75
C TYR A 21 14.29 7.06 -6.34
N LEU A 22 13.44 6.81 -7.35
CA LEU A 22 12.65 7.85 -7.99
C LEU A 22 11.37 8.09 -7.20
N LYS A 23 11.20 9.29 -6.62
CA LYS A 23 9.91 9.69 -6.04
C LYS A 23 8.89 9.87 -7.18
N VAL A 24 7.85 9.04 -7.18
CA VAL A 24 6.79 9.07 -8.19
C VAL A 24 5.50 9.72 -7.69
N GLY A 25 5.38 9.94 -6.38
CA GLY A 25 4.28 10.72 -5.82
C GLY A 25 4.30 10.79 -4.30
N GLU A 26 3.29 11.48 -3.77
CA GLU A 26 2.98 11.56 -2.35
C GLU A 26 1.46 11.68 -2.17
N SER A 27 0.95 11.20 -1.03
CA SER A 27 -0.47 11.29 -0.72
C SER A 27 -0.68 11.41 0.79
N LEU A 28 -1.68 12.22 1.18
CA LEU A 28 -1.94 12.57 2.57
C LEU A 28 -3.23 11.89 3.05
N ASP A 29 -3.11 10.95 3.99
CA ASP A 29 -4.28 10.32 4.63
C ASP A 29 -4.80 11.22 5.74
N GLN A 30 -5.88 11.95 5.44
CA GLN A 30 -6.52 12.90 6.36
C GLN A 30 -7.34 12.21 7.46
N ALA A 31 -7.86 11.02 7.17
CA ALA A 31 -8.88 10.38 7.99
C ALA A 31 -8.30 9.36 8.99
N ARG A 32 -7.04 8.94 8.82
CA ARG A 32 -6.37 7.93 9.65
C ARG A 32 -6.36 8.22 11.14
N SER A 33 -6.20 9.50 11.49
CA SER A 33 -5.87 9.95 12.83
C SER A 33 -6.54 11.27 13.10
N THR A 34 -7.10 11.41 14.30
CA THR A 34 -7.67 12.67 14.78
C THR A 34 -6.61 13.67 15.24
N TYR A 35 -5.34 13.26 15.33
CA TYR A 35 -4.24 14.11 15.80
C TYR A 35 -3.50 14.82 14.66
N ALA A 36 -3.14 14.06 13.61
CA ALA A 36 -2.39 14.59 12.48
C ALA A 36 -2.59 13.72 11.23
N PRO A 37 -2.76 14.34 10.05
CA PRO A 37 -2.74 13.63 8.78
C PRO A 37 -1.43 12.85 8.58
N GLN A 38 -1.49 11.75 7.83
CA GLN A 38 -0.34 10.87 7.60
C GLN A 38 0.15 11.02 6.16
N LEU A 39 1.33 11.59 5.98
CA LEU A 39 1.95 11.74 4.66
C LEU A 39 2.66 10.46 4.24
N TRP A 40 2.30 9.94 3.07
CA TRP A 40 2.90 8.77 2.45
C TRP A 40 3.65 9.17 1.18
N TYR A 41 4.79 8.55 0.96
CA TYR A 41 5.65 8.76 -0.19
C TYR A 41 5.72 7.50 -1.03
N PHE A 42 5.73 7.68 -2.34
CA PHE A 42 5.75 6.60 -3.32
C PHE A 42 7.05 6.69 -4.11
N PHE A 43 7.82 5.61 -4.09
CA PHE A 43 9.10 5.50 -4.79
C PHE A 43 9.11 4.32 -5.74
N VAL A 44 9.85 4.48 -6.84
CA VAL A 44 10.21 3.39 -7.74
C VAL A 44 11.71 3.16 -7.73
N TYR A 45 12.11 1.90 -7.61
CA TYR A 45 13.51 1.48 -7.68
C TYR A 45 13.59 0.03 -8.18
N GLU A 46 14.37 -0.22 -9.24
CA GLU A 46 14.61 -1.56 -9.79
C GLU A 46 13.33 -2.40 -10.02
N GLY A 47 12.30 -1.81 -10.65
CA GLY A 47 11.03 -2.49 -10.94
C GLY A 47 10.14 -2.73 -9.71
N ARG A 48 10.36 -1.98 -8.63
CA ARG A 48 9.59 -2.10 -7.37
C ARG A 48 8.90 -0.80 -7.04
N LEU A 49 7.67 -0.91 -6.54
CA LEU A 49 6.95 0.16 -5.89
C LEU A 49 7.16 0.07 -4.38
N ILE A 50 7.66 1.15 -3.79
CA ILE A 50 7.90 1.28 -2.35
C ILE A 50 7.01 2.40 -1.83
N ILE A 51 6.13 2.06 -0.88
CA ILE A 51 5.24 3.01 -0.22
C ILE A 51 5.72 3.15 1.21
N VAL A 52 6.15 4.35 1.57
CA VAL A 52 6.85 4.59 2.83
C VAL A 52 6.26 5.81 3.54
N LYS A 53 6.22 5.75 4.87
CA LYS A 53 6.00 6.93 5.72
C LYS A 53 7.02 6.98 6.84
N LYS A 54 7.30 8.20 7.27
CA LYS A 54 8.10 8.52 8.45
C LYS A 54 7.18 9.13 9.49
N GLU A 55 7.15 8.57 10.69
CA GLU A 55 6.30 9.05 11.78
C GLU A 55 7.11 9.22 13.06
N TRP A 56 6.82 10.26 13.83
CA TRP A 56 7.38 10.42 15.17
C TRP A 56 6.59 9.55 16.14
N ILE A 57 7.26 8.63 16.83
CA ILE A 57 6.66 7.78 17.85
C ILE A 57 7.29 8.13 19.19
N GLN A 58 6.45 8.38 20.17
CA GLN A 58 6.86 8.55 21.57
C GLN A 58 5.97 7.66 22.43
N PHE A 59 6.59 6.76 23.19
CA PHE A 59 5.92 5.93 24.18
C PHE A 59 6.19 6.53 25.56
N ASP A 60 5.13 6.88 26.30
CA ASP A 60 5.15 7.37 27.69
C ASP A 60 6.46 8.10 28.09
N ASP A 61 7.25 7.49 28.97
CA ASP A 61 8.47 8.05 29.58
C ASP A 61 9.74 7.90 28.72
N GLU A 62 9.65 7.31 27.53
CA GLU A 62 10.79 7.15 26.62
C GLU A 62 10.94 8.37 25.69
N PRO A 63 12.18 8.78 25.35
CA PRO A 63 12.41 9.79 24.31
C PRO A 63 11.77 9.35 22.99
N GLY A 64 11.04 10.27 22.35
CA GLY A 64 10.47 9.98 21.04
C GLY A 64 11.56 9.80 19.98
N GLU A 65 11.25 8.97 18.99
CA GLU A 65 12.12 8.68 17.85
C GLU A 65 11.31 8.53 16.56
N TYR A 66 11.98 8.68 15.42
CA TYR A 66 11.35 8.49 14.12
C TYR A 66 11.28 7.01 13.76
N ALA A 67 10.07 6.56 13.39
CA ALA A 67 9.83 5.26 12.81
C ALA A 67 9.60 5.37 11.30
N ILE A 68 10.10 4.39 10.55
CA ILE A 68 9.81 4.22 9.13
C ILE A 68 8.92 2.99 8.98
N ARG A 69 7.79 3.14 8.29
CA ARG A 69 6.96 2.02 7.83
C ARG A 69 7.06 1.92 6.32
N GLN A 70 7.25 0.71 5.82
CA GLN A 70 7.47 0.44 4.41
C GLN A 70 6.57 -0.69 3.91
N TYR A 71 5.96 -0.48 2.74
CA TYR A 71 5.24 -1.49 1.97
C TYR A 71 5.87 -1.65 0.60
N GLU A 72 5.83 -2.87 0.10
CA GLU A 72 6.75 -3.35 -0.92
C GLU A 72 6.00 -4.17 -1.96
N TYR A 73 6.05 -3.74 -3.21
CA TYR A 73 5.34 -4.40 -4.30
C TYR A 73 6.20 -4.42 -5.58
N PRO A 74 6.01 -5.39 -6.47
CA PRO A 74 6.40 -5.22 -7.87
C PRO A 74 5.72 -3.97 -8.46
N ILE A 75 6.40 -3.22 -9.31
CA ILE A 75 5.83 -1.99 -9.90
C ILE A 75 4.57 -2.28 -10.74
N ALA A 76 4.52 -3.43 -11.42
CA ALA A 76 3.33 -3.91 -12.13
C ALA A 76 2.12 -4.12 -11.20
N GLY A 77 2.38 -4.25 -9.89
CA GLY A 77 1.35 -4.30 -8.86
C GLY A 77 0.46 -3.06 -8.83
N ALA A 78 0.96 -1.89 -9.25
CA ALA A 78 0.15 -0.66 -9.33
C ALA A 78 -1.02 -0.80 -10.31
N ARG A 79 -0.76 -1.25 -11.55
CA ARG A 79 -1.81 -1.52 -12.54
C ARG A 79 -2.76 -2.61 -12.05
N TRP A 80 -2.21 -3.71 -11.56
CA TRP A 80 -3.01 -4.82 -11.05
C TRP A 80 -3.95 -4.39 -9.91
N PHE A 81 -3.48 -3.52 -9.01
CA PHE A 81 -4.29 -2.95 -7.93
C PHE A 81 -5.45 -2.11 -8.49
N VAL A 82 -5.16 -1.20 -9.44
CA VAL A 82 -6.17 -0.36 -10.11
C VAL A 82 -7.27 -1.23 -10.71
N ASP A 83 -6.88 -2.15 -11.60
CA ASP A 83 -7.82 -3.03 -12.30
C ASP A 83 -8.63 -3.89 -11.31
N THR A 84 -8.00 -4.30 -10.21
CA THR A 84 -8.66 -5.12 -9.19
C THR A 84 -9.68 -4.33 -8.39
N VAL A 85 -9.40 -3.08 -8.02
CA VAL A 85 -10.36 -2.22 -7.31
C VAL A 85 -11.56 -1.90 -8.21
N GLU A 86 -11.34 -1.62 -9.49
CA GLU A 86 -12.44 -1.34 -10.44
C GLU A 86 -13.43 -2.50 -10.55
N ARG A 87 -12.99 -3.74 -10.40
CA ARG A 87 -13.86 -4.93 -10.41
C ARG A 87 -14.90 -4.96 -9.30
N PHE A 88 -14.65 -4.28 -8.17
CA PHE A 88 -15.64 -4.18 -7.08
C PHE A 88 -16.83 -3.28 -7.43
N PHE A 89 -16.70 -2.43 -8.46
CA PHE A 89 -17.74 -1.51 -8.92
C PHE A 89 -18.50 -2.01 -10.14
N LEU A 90 -18.09 -3.15 -10.71
CA LEU A 90 -18.78 -3.76 -11.84
C LEU A 90 -20.12 -4.38 -11.43
N PRO A 91 -21.12 -4.41 -12.33
CA PRO A 91 -22.36 -5.12 -12.11
C PRO A 91 -22.12 -6.60 -11.73
N PRO A 92 -22.93 -7.21 -10.84
CA PRO A 92 -22.69 -8.58 -10.38
C PRO A 92 -22.70 -9.66 -11.47
N ASP A 93 -23.35 -9.40 -12.61
CA ASP A 93 -23.42 -10.26 -13.79
C ASP A 93 -22.26 -10.04 -14.78
N HIS A 94 -21.42 -9.02 -14.56
CA HIS A 94 -20.26 -8.77 -15.39
C HIS A 94 -19.21 -9.88 -15.20
N PRO A 95 -18.63 -10.45 -16.27
CA PRO A 95 -17.71 -11.59 -16.19
C PRO A 95 -16.46 -11.35 -15.33
N ASN A 96 -16.04 -10.09 -15.21
CA ASN A 96 -14.87 -9.69 -14.42
C ASN A 96 -15.22 -9.17 -13.01
N ALA A 97 -16.50 -9.06 -12.63
CA ALA A 97 -16.89 -8.54 -11.32
C ALA A 97 -16.35 -9.42 -10.19
N VAL A 98 -16.15 -8.81 -9.02
CA VAL A 98 -15.87 -9.58 -7.81
C VAL A 98 -17.12 -10.40 -7.46
N PRO A 99 -17.01 -11.73 -7.29
CA PRO A 99 -18.17 -12.57 -7.01
C PRO A 99 -18.92 -12.12 -5.76
N ARG A 100 -20.25 -12.22 -5.79
CA ARG A 100 -21.10 -11.85 -4.66
C ARG A 100 -20.65 -12.55 -3.37
N GLY A 101 -20.48 -11.78 -2.30
CA GLY A 101 -20.05 -12.28 -0.99
C GLY A 101 -18.53 -12.51 -0.86
N LYS A 102 -17.74 -12.24 -1.90
CA LYS A 102 -16.28 -12.17 -1.78
C LYS A 102 -15.86 -10.75 -1.44
N LEU A 103 -15.02 -10.64 -0.41
CA LEU A 103 -14.40 -9.38 0.01
C LEU A 103 -12.93 -9.29 -0.37
N ASN A 104 -12.35 -10.37 -0.91
CA ASN A 104 -10.94 -10.44 -1.23
C ASN A 104 -10.72 -11.02 -2.63
N VAL A 105 -9.76 -10.44 -3.34
CA VAL A 105 -9.25 -10.90 -4.63
C VAL A 105 -7.75 -11.11 -4.51
N ARG A 106 -7.21 -12.12 -5.20
CA ARG A 106 -5.78 -12.40 -5.22
C ARG A 106 -5.32 -12.68 -6.65
N GLY A 107 -4.05 -12.40 -6.93
CA GLY A 107 -3.40 -12.66 -8.21
C GLY A 107 -1.89 -12.73 -8.08
N GLU A 108 -1.25 -13.37 -9.04
CA GLU A 108 0.21 -13.39 -9.16
C GLU A 108 0.66 -12.23 -10.05
N VAL A 109 1.63 -11.46 -9.58
CA VAL A 109 2.23 -10.33 -10.31
C VAL A 109 3.74 -10.42 -10.11
N ASP A 110 4.50 -10.56 -11.20
CA ASP A 110 5.96 -10.67 -11.19
C ASP A 110 6.53 -11.67 -10.16
N GLY A 111 5.83 -12.78 -9.96
CA GLY A 111 6.24 -13.85 -9.04
C GLY A 111 5.86 -13.63 -7.57
N GLU A 112 5.12 -12.56 -7.25
CA GLU A 112 4.56 -12.30 -5.92
C GLU A 112 3.02 -12.41 -5.94
N THR A 113 2.44 -13.02 -4.91
CA THR A 113 1.00 -13.10 -4.71
C THR A 113 0.49 -11.83 -4.04
N LEU A 114 -0.24 -11.03 -4.81
CA LEU A 114 -0.89 -9.82 -4.33
C LEU A 114 -2.36 -10.05 -3.96
N GLY A 115 -2.90 -9.17 -3.13
CA GLY A 115 -4.29 -9.19 -2.70
C GLY A 115 -4.93 -7.81 -2.69
N VAL A 116 -6.23 -7.76 -2.95
CA VAL A 116 -7.07 -6.61 -2.60
C VAL A 116 -8.18 -7.09 -1.70
N THR A 117 -8.30 -6.48 -0.52
CA THR A 117 -9.34 -6.84 0.44
C THR A 117 -10.20 -5.62 0.78
N ARG A 118 -11.52 -5.76 0.71
CA ARG A 118 -12.49 -4.80 1.25
C ARG A 118 -12.63 -5.01 2.75
N GLY A 119 -12.39 -3.98 3.55
CA GLY A 119 -12.47 -4.03 5.02
C GLY A 119 -13.33 -2.93 5.61
N THR A 120 -13.92 -3.18 6.79
CA THR A 120 -14.82 -2.23 7.45
C THR A 120 -14.10 -1.13 8.22
N TRP A 121 -12.86 -1.34 8.67
CA TRP A 121 -12.07 -0.40 9.49
C TRP A 121 -10.66 -0.19 8.92
N TYR A 122 -10.57 0.00 7.59
CA TYR A 122 -9.30 0.16 6.90
C TYR A 122 -8.86 1.61 6.75
N GLY A 123 -9.72 2.59 7.01
CA GLY A 123 -9.37 4.00 7.13
C GLY A 123 -9.18 4.50 8.55
N GLY A 124 -9.39 3.65 9.56
CA GLY A 124 -9.55 4.05 10.96
C GLY A 124 -10.88 3.55 11.53
N ASP A 125 -11.17 3.92 12.77
CA ASP A 125 -12.38 3.51 13.47
C ASP A 125 -13.62 3.86 12.67
N HIS A 126 -14.43 2.84 12.34
CA HIS A 126 -15.65 2.97 11.55
C HIS A 126 -15.48 3.50 10.12
N ILE A 127 -14.25 3.61 9.61
CA ILE A 127 -13.99 4.05 8.24
C ILE A 127 -13.69 2.83 7.36
N PRO A 128 -14.63 2.45 6.48
CA PRO A 128 -14.42 1.35 5.56
C PRO A 128 -13.36 1.71 4.53
N GLY A 129 -12.72 0.70 3.95
CA GLY A 129 -11.70 0.89 2.93
C GLY A 129 -11.25 -0.38 2.21
N TYR A 130 -10.10 -0.29 1.55
CA TYR A 130 -9.43 -1.39 0.87
C TYR A 130 -8.02 -1.59 1.42
N SER A 131 -7.49 -2.80 1.35
CA SER A 131 -6.07 -3.04 1.55
C SER A 131 -5.44 -3.54 0.26
N PHE A 132 -4.24 -3.07 -0.02
CA PHE A 132 -3.35 -3.67 -1.01
C PHE A 132 -2.41 -4.59 -0.24
N ASP A 133 -2.51 -5.88 -0.48
CA ASP A 133 -1.83 -6.91 0.29
C ASP A 133 -0.67 -7.49 -0.53
N ASN A 134 0.49 -7.69 0.10
CA ASN A 134 1.55 -8.52 -0.45
C ASN A 134 1.75 -9.75 0.45
N LEU A 135 1.28 -10.92 -0.02
CA LEU A 135 1.24 -12.15 0.77
C LEU A 135 2.61 -12.82 0.88
N ASN A 136 3.57 -12.45 0.04
CA ASN A 136 4.95 -12.93 0.09
C ASN A 136 5.81 -12.13 1.07
N ARG A 137 5.37 -10.92 1.45
CA ARG A 137 6.11 -10.05 2.38
C ARG A 137 5.49 -10.05 3.77
N ILE A 138 6.22 -9.54 4.74
CA ILE A 138 5.80 -9.40 6.15
C ILE A 138 5.81 -7.92 6.51
N GLU A 139 4.83 -7.47 7.29
CA GLU A 139 4.83 -6.10 7.80
C GLU A 139 6.05 -5.84 8.68
N HIS A 140 6.72 -4.71 8.44
CA HIS A 140 7.93 -4.33 9.15
C HIS A 140 7.99 -2.80 9.32
N SER A 141 8.63 -2.37 10.42
CA SER A 141 9.02 -0.98 10.64
C SER A 141 10.37 -0.92 11.35
N THR A 142 11.00 0.26 11.43
CA THR A 142 12.31 0.39 12.11
C THR A 142 12.23 0.22 13.62
N LEU A 143 11.05 0.40 14.23
CA LEU A 143 10.85 0.38 15.68
C LEU A 143 9.93 -0.72 16.18
N LEU A 144 9.07 -1.27 15.32
CA LEU A 144 8.17 -2.35 15.70
C LEU A 144 8.78 -3.68 15.23
N PRO A 145 8.67 -4.75 16.05
CA PRO A 145 9.12 -6.06 15.65
C PRO A 145 8.42 -6.48 14.34
N GLU A 146 9.10 -7.31 13.54
CA GLU A 146 8.49 -7.93 12.36
C GLU A 146 7.13 -8.53 12.73
N GLY A 147 6.09 -8.12 12.00
CA GLY A 147 4.73 -8.55 12.29
C GLY A 147 4.55 -10.04 12.02
N ALA A 148 3.51 -10.64 12.61
CA ALA A 148 3.07 -11.99 12.24
C ALA A 148 2.28 -12.03 10.92
N TYR A 149 2.04 -10.86 10.32
CA TYR A 149 1.10 -10.67 9.21
C TYR A 149 1.83 -10.30 7.93
N CYS A 150 1.21 -10.65 6.81
CA CYS A 150 1.62 -10.14 5.51
C CYS A 150 1.45 -8.63 5.43
N GLN A 151 2.18 -7.98 4.53
CA GLN A 151 1.99 -6.56 4.27
C GLN A 151 0.57 -6.27 3.82
N MET A 152 -0.13 -5.38 4.54
CA MET A 152 -1.46 -4.91 4.21
C MET A 152 -1.48 -3.39 4.24
N PHE A 153 -1.24 -2.75 3.10
CA PHE A 153 -1.36 -1.30 2.99
C PHE A 153 -2.85 -0.93 3.00
N LYS A 154 -3.36 -0.56 4.17
CA LYS A 154 -4.79 -0.27 4.40
C LYS A 154 -5.10 1.19 4.09
N MET A 155 -6.12 1.42 3.26
CA MET A 155 -6.54 2.72 2.77
C MET A 155 -8.03 2.89 3.05
N GLY A 156 -8.43 3.97 3.72
CA GLY A 156 -9.84 4.30 3.89
C GLY A 156 -10.49 4.74 2.58
N ASP A 157 -11.79 4.55 2.43
CA ASP A 157 -12.56 5.02 1.26
C ASP A 157 -12.38 6.53 1.00
N PRO A 158 -12.35 7.43 2.01
CA PRO A 158 -12.07 8.85 1.78
C PRO A 158 -10.69 9.07 1.14
N TRP A 159 -9.64 8.51 1.74
CA TRP A 159 -8.29 8.67 1.22
C TRP A 159 -8.13 8.07 -0.18
N LEU A 160 -8.69 6.86 -0.38
CA LEU A 160 -8.60 6.16 -1.65
C LEU A 160 -9.32 6.91 -2.78
N PHE A 161 -10.57 7.33 -2.58
CA PHE A 161 -11.42 7.82 -3.69
C PHE A 161 -11.66 9.34 -3.70
N GLN A 162 -11.46 10.04 -2.59
CA GLN A 162 -11.78 11.47 -2.47
C GLN A 162 -10.49 12.31 -2.40
N ASP A 163 -9.47 11.83 -1.70
CA ASP A 163 -8.21 12.55 -1.50
C ASP A 163 -7.14 12.22 -2.56
N GLY A 164 -7.53 11.51 -3.64
CA GLY A 164 -6.72 11.33 -4.84
C GLY A 164 -5.72 10.17 -4.82
N LEU A 165 -5.70 9.32 -3.79
CA LEU A 165 -4.76 8.18 -3.76
C LEU A 165 -5.00 7.20 -4.92
N PHE A 166 -6.26 6.92 -5.28
CA PHE A 166 -6.55 6.01 -6.40
C PHE A 166 -6.10 6.58 -7.74
N ASP A 167 -6.22 7.90 -7.92
CA ASP A 167 -5.71 8.58 -9.11
C ASP A 167 -4.18 8.56 -9.15
N LEU A 168 -3.50 8.69 -8.01
CA LEU A 168 -2.06 8.50 -7.93
C LEU A 168 -1.63 7.08 -8.35
N PHE A 169 -2.34 6.03 -7.91
CA PHE A 169 -2.06 4.66 -8.38
C PHE A 169 -2.25 4.51 -9.90
N LYS A 170 -3.30 5.13 -10.46
CA LYS A 170 -3.52 5.15 -11.92
C LYS A 170 -2.40 5.87 -12.66
N GLU A 171 -1.95 7.00 -12.14
CA GLU A 171 -0.83 7.76 -12.71
C GLU A 171 0.46 6.93 -12.70
N ILE A 172 0.82 6.37 -11.55
CA ILE A 172 2.02 5.52 -11.40
C ILE A 172 1.97 4.34 -12.37
N ALA A 173 0.83 3.65 -12.45
CA ALA A 173 0.64 2.54 -13.37
C ALA A 173 0.81 2.98 -14.84
N GLN A 174 0.21 4.10 -15.23
CA GLN A 174 0.30 4.61 -16.60
C GLN A 174 1.72 5.04 -16.96
N ARG A 175 2.45 5.70 -16.07
CA ARG A 175 3.83 6.14 -16.28
C ARG A 175 4.78 4.96 -16.43
N HIS A 176 4.61 3.91 -15.63
CA HIS A 176 5.34 2.64 -15.80
C HIS A 176 5.05 2.00 -17.17
N GLU A 177 3.78 1.92 -17.59
CA GLU A 177 3.39 1.35 -18.89
C GLU A 177 3.92 2.15 -20.08
N ASN A 178 4.13 3.45 -19.91
CA ASN A 178 4.77 4.32 -20.89
C ASN A 178 6.30 4.17 -20.93
N GLY A 179 6.90 3.39 -20.01
CA GLY A 179 8.33 3.18 -19.91
C GLY A 179 9.10 4.35 -19.29
N GLU A 180 8.45 5.18 -18.47
CA GLU A 180 9.13 6.27 -17.75
C GLU A 180 10.07 5.77 -16.65
N PHE A 181 9.81 4.58 -16.11
CA PHE A 181 10.59 3.86 -15.10
C PHE A 181 10.23 2.38 -15.09
#